data_AF-A0A1Y2AHC8-F1
#
_entry.id   AF-A0A1Y2AHC8-F1
#
_cell.length_a   1.000
_cell.length_b   1.000
_cell.length_c   1.000
_cell.angle_alpha   90.00
_cell.angle_beta   90.00
_cell.angle_gamma   90.00
#
_symmetry.space_group_name_H-M   'P 1'
#
loop_
_entity.id
_entity.type
_entity.pdbx_description
1 polymer ?
#
loop_
_entity_poly.entity_id
_entity_poly.type
_entity_poly.pdbx_seq_one_letter_code
_entity_poly.pdbx_strand_id
1 'polypeptide(L)'
;MHYMTVYDITFKGDIWDIEITDYENYFIDITPFQDCSDIHLYQTGQAHVIVNKYNELIIEEFVGYFEFVYKEQSLGIWEIPEEYNIFRQACLGLANIYKYFRKQKLNNKPYKLITTGADLADW
;
A
#
# COMPACT_ATOMS: atom_id res chain seq x y z
N MET A 1 -7.15 23.95 -20.74
CA MET A 1 -7.14 22.51 -20.40
C MET A 1 -5.72 22.19 -19.95
N HIS A 2 -5.52 21.75 -18.71
CA HIS A 2 -4.22 21.19 -18.32
C HIS A 2 -4.17 19.76 -18.87
N TYR A 3 -3.13 19.45 -19.64
CA TYR A 3 -2.93 18.13 -20.20
C TYR A 3 -2.52 17.18 -19.08
N MET A 4 -3.39 16.25 -18.69
CA MET A 4 -3.01 15.11 -17.86
C MET A 4 -2.48 14.04 -18.82
N THR A 5 -1.22 13.65 -18.64
CA THR A 5 -0.67 12.48 -19.32
C THR A 5 -1.03 11.26 -18.49
N VAL A 6 -1.49 10.22 -19.16
CA VAL A 6 -1.95 8.97 -18.55
C VAL A 6 -1.12 7.84 -19.11
N TYR A 7 -0.60 6.97 -18.24
CA TYR A 7 0.11 5.76 -18.66
C TYR A 7 0.04 4.66 -17.60
N ASP A 8 0.26 3.43 -18.04
CA ASP A 8 0.22 2.26 -17.16
C ASP A 8 1.64 1.81 -16.79
N ILE A 9 1.84 1.43 -15.53
CA ILE A 9 3.08 0.86 -15.01
C ILE A 9 2.81 -0.58 -14.58
N THR A 10 3.68 -1.52 -14.95
CA THR A 10 3.63 -2.91 -14.48
C THR A 10 4.72 -3.16 -13.46
N PHE A 11 4.32 -3.69 -12.29
CA PHE A 11 5.23 -4.07 -11.21
C PHE A 11 5.36 -5.59 -11.12
N LYS A 12 6.57 -6.09 -10.84
CA LYS A 12 6.90 -7.53 -10.83
C LYS A 12 7.63 -7.93 -9.56
N GLY A 13 6.99 -7.73 -8.41
CA GLY A 13 7.61 -7.96 -7.10
C GLY A 13 8.60 -6.86 -6.76
N ASP A 14 8.30 -5.62 -7.16
CA ASP A 14 9.14 -4.47 -6.88
C ASP A 14 8.90 -4.02 -5.44
N ILE A 15 9.96 -3.65 -4.72
CA ILE A 15 9.78 -3.06 -3.40
C ILE A 15 9.05 -1.73 -3.54
N TRP A 16 8.00 -1.53 -2.75
CA TRP A 16 7.40 -0.23 -2.60
C TRP A 16 8.05 0.46 -1.40
N ASP A 17 9.00 1.34 -1.71
CA ASP A 17 9.54 2.27 -0.74
C ASP A 17 8.55 3.43 -0.61
N ILE A 18 7.84 3.50 0.53
CA ILE A 18 6.78 4.49 0.72
C ILE A 18 7.46 5.82 1.07
N GLU A 19 7.40 6.77 0.13
CA GLU A 19 8.09 8.06 0.24
C GLU A 19 7.19 9.14 0.87
N ILE A 20 7.78 10.28 1.24
CA ILE A 20 7.05 11.40 1.87
C ILE A 20 5.85 11.83 1.02
N THR A 21 6.05 11.89 -0.30
CA THR A 21 5.03 12.25 -1.29
C THR A 21 3.88 11.26 -1.35
N ASP A 22 4.11 9.98 -1.04
CA ASP A 22 3.02 9.00 -0.99
C ASP A 22 2.07 9.29 0.17
N TYR A 23 2.59 9.76 1.32
CA TYR A 23 1.71 10.11 2.44
C TYR A 23 0.84 11.30 2.11
N GLU A 24 1.40 12.37 1.55
CA GLU A 24 0.63 13.55 1.18
C GLU A 24 -0.51 13.23 0.20
N ASN A 25 -0.31 12.23 -0.66
CA ASN A 25 -1.27 11.83 -1.67
C ASN A 25 -2.28 10.77 -1.20
N TYR A 26 -1.86 9.79 -0.39
CA TYR A 26 -2.67 8.59 -0.14
C TYR A 26 -2.93 8.26 1.33
N PHE A 27 -2.12 8.76 2.28
CA PHE A 27 -2.20 8.34 3.68
C PHE A 27 -2.44 9.53 4.63
N ILE A 28 -3.32 9.33 5.62
CA ILE A 28 -3.57 10.37 6.65
C ILE A 28 -2.58 10.23 7.82
N ASP A 29 -2.06 9.02 8.08
CA ASP A 29 -1.15 8.73 9.20
C ASP A 29 -0.09 7.72 8.77
N ILE A 30 1.17 8.13 8.85
CA ILE A 30 2.36 7.34 8.55
C ILE A 30 2.86 6.51 9.74
N THR A 31 2.46 6.87 10.97
CA THR A 31 3.05 6.31 12.20
C THR A 31 3.13 4.78 12.19
N PRO A 32 2.10 4.03 11.75
CA PRO A 32 2.18 2.58 11.69
C PRO A 32 3.26 2.02 10.74
N PHE A 33 3.53 2.70 9.63
CA PHE A 33 4.56 2.34 8.66
C PHE A 33 5.97 2.63 9.20
N GLN A 34 6.18 3.81 9.80
CA GLN A 34 7.45 4.15 10.45
C GLN A 34 7.79 3.19 11.60
N ASP A 35 6.81 2.91 12.46
CA ASP A 35 6.96 2.01 13.60
C ASP A 35 7.22 0.56 13.15
N CYS A 36 6.83 0.16 11.94
CA CYS A 36 7.01 -1.18 11.38
C CYS A 36 7.86 -1.18 10.10
N SER A 37 8.84 -0.29 10.01
CA SER A 37 9.77 -0.16 8.87
C SER A 37 10.61 -1.43 8.61
N ASP A 38 10.63 -2.37 9.56
CA ASP A 38 11.23 -3.69 9.41
C ASP A 38 10.41 -4.67 8.55
N ILE A 39 9.18 -4.31 8.18
CA ILE A 39 8.32 -5.06 7.26
C ILE A 39 8.40 -4.42 5.87
N HIS A 40 9.00 -5.14 4.92
CA HIS A 40 9.10 -4.71 3.54
C HIS A 40 7.82 -5.07 2.77
N LEU A 41 7.39 -4.15 1.91
CA LEU A 41 6.21 -4.30 1.07
C LEU A 41 6.66 -4.47 -0.38
N TYR A 42 6.26 -5.56 -1.03
CA TYR A 42 6.52 -5.80 -2.44
C TYR A 42 5.22 -5.75 -3.22
N GLN A 43 5.20 -4.99 -4.32
CA GLN A 43 4.03 -4.80 -5.16
C GLN A 43 4.16 -5.59 -6.47
N THR A 44 3.08 -6.26 -6.85
CA THR A 44 2.95 -6.96 -8.14
C THR A 44 1.60 -6.65 -8.72
N GLY A 45 1.56 -6.13 -9.94
CA GLY A 45 0.31 -5.69 -10.54
C GLY A 45 0.49 -4.63 -11.61
N GLN A 46 -0.60 -3.93 -11.91
CA GLN A 46 -0.64 -2.82 -12.85
C GLN A 46 -1.19 -1.56 -12.15
N ALA A 47 -0.46 -0.46 -12.25
CA ALA A 47 -0.92 0.86 -11.83
C ALA A 47 -1.36 1.69 -13.04
N HIS A 48 -2.50 2.35 -12.89
CA HIS A 48 -2.91 3.45 -13.75
C HIS A 48 -2.44 4.78 -13.14
N VAL A 49 -1.61 5.53 -13.87
CA VAL A 49 -0.94 6.72 -13.35
C VAL A 49 -1.33 7.96 -14.16
N ILE A 50 -1.65 9.04 -13.45
CA ILE A 50 -1.84 10.37 -14.01
C ILE A 50 -0.69 11.30 -13.58
N VAL A 51 -0.36 12.24 -14.46
CA VAL A 51 0.53 13.36 -14.13
C VAL A 51 -0.32 14.58 -13.79
N ASN A 52 -0.22 15.08 -12.57
CA ASN A 52 -0.97 16.25 -12.15
C ASN A 52 -0.36 17.57 -12.69
N LYS A 53 -1.00 18.71 -12.41
CA LYS A 53 -0.54 20.04 -12.87
C LYS A 53 0.82 20.49 -12.30
N TYR A 54 1.30 19.85 -11.24
CA TYR A 54 2.61 20.09 -10.62
C TYR A 54 3.66 19.09 -11.12
N ASN A 55 3.35 18.28 -12.13
CA ASN A 55 4.21 17.25 -12.69
C ASN A 55 4.53 16.11 -11.70
N GLU A 56 3.63 15.86 -10.76
CA GLU A 56 3.69 14.75 -9.80
C GLU A 56 2.94 13.54 -10.38
N LEU A 57 3.49 12.34 -10.14
CA LEU A 57 2.88 11.08 -10.53
C LEU A 57 1.88 10.64 -9.46
N ILE A 58 0.63 10.46 -9.87
CA ILE A 58 -0.44 9.99 -9.00
C ILE A 58 -0.99 8.69 -9.55
N ILE A 59 -0.93 7.62 -8.76
CA ILE A 59 -1.59 6.34 -9.03
C ILE A 59 -3.07 6.51 -8.71
N GLU A 60 -3.93 6.40 -9.72
CA GLU A 60 -5.39 6.44 -9.54
C GLU A 60 -5.94 5.05 -9.20
N GLU A 61 -5.45 4.04 -9.91
CA GLU A 61 -5.86 2.65 -9.74
C GLU A 61 -4.64 1.74 -9.66
N PHE A 62 -4.75 0.67 -8.89
CA PHE A 62 -3.79 -0.41 -8.86
C PHE A 62 -4.54 -1.74 -8.76
N VAL A 63 -4.31 -2.62 -9.73
CA VAL A 63 -4.83 -3.98 -9.75
C VAL A 63 -3.67 -4.93 -9.51
N GLY A 64 -3.74 -5.68 -8.42
CA GLY A 64 -2.66 -6.59 -8.06
C GLY A 64 -2.69 -6.99 -6.59
N TYR A 65 -1.51 -7.28 -6.06
CA TYR A 65 -1.34 -7.70 -4.68
C TYR A 65 -0.08 -7.11 -4.06
N PHE A 66 -0.07 -7.12 -2.74
CA PHE A 66 1.10 -6.78 -1.93
C PHE A 66 1.59 -7.99 -1.14
N GLU A 67 2.89 -8.28 -1.22
CA GLU A 67 3.56 -9.24 -0.36
C GLU A 67 4.24 -8.52 0.80
N PHE A 68 4.07 -9.04 2.01
CA PHE A 68 4.68 -8.50 3.23
C PHE A 68 5.82 -9.41 3.67
N VAL A 69 7.03 -8.86 3.83
CA VAL A 69 8.23 -9.64 4.15
C VAL A 69 8.90 -9.10 5.41
N TYR A 70 9.23 -9.98 6.35
CA TYR A 70 9.97 -9.66 7.57
C TYR A 70 11.15 -10.61 7.73
N LYS A 71 12.37 -10.09 7.87
CA LYS A 71 13.61 -10.88 7.99
C LYS A 71 13.72 -11.98 6.91
N GLU A 72 13.54 -11.58 5.66
CA GLU A 72 13.62 -12.47 4.48
C GLU A 72 12.54 -13.57 4.46
N GLN A 73 11.54 -13.51 5.34
CA GLN A 73 10.42 -14.45 5.37
C GLN A 73 9.13 -13.74 4.98
N SER A 74 8.43 -14.31 4.00
CA SER A 74 7.09 -13.86 3.64
C SER A 74 6.14 -14.07 4.82
N LEU A 75 5.47 -12.99 5.23
CA LEU A 75 4.36 -13.00 6.18
C LEU A 75 3.03 -13.34 5.49
N GLY A 76 3.00 -13.29 4.16
CA GLY A 76 1.84 -13.57 3.33
C GLY A 76 1.57 -12.47 2.30
N ILE A 77 0.53 -12.70 1.51
CA ILE A 77 0.07 -11.82 0.44
C ILE A 77 -1.31 -11.26 0.81
N TRP A 78 -1.54 -9.98 0.50
CA TRP A 78 -2.87 -9.39 0.41
C TRP A 78 -3.17 -9.06 -1.04
N GLU A 79 -4.10 -9.82 -1.63
CA GLU A 79 -4.68 -9.49 -2.93
C GLU A 79 -5.70 -8.37 -2.73
N ILE A 80 -5.59 -7.31 -3.53
CA ILE A 80 -6.51 -6.19 -3.43
C ILE A 80 -7.83 -6.62 -4.07
N PRO A 81 -8.96 -6.54 -3.35
CA PRO A 81 -10.25 -6.88 -3.94
C PRO A 81 -10.55 -5.98 -5.15
N GLU A 82 -11.19 -6.54 -6.18
CA GLU A 82 -11.45 -5.83 -7.45
C GLU A 82 -12.26 -4.55 -7.24
N GLU A 83 -13.16 -4.54 -6.26
CA GLU A 83 -13.97 -3.39 -5.87
C GLU A 83 -13.18 -2.27 -5.17
N TYR A 84 -11.92 -2.51 -4.79
CA TYR A 84 -11.04 -1.57 -4.11
C TYR A 84 -9.78 -1.24 -4.93
N ASN A 85 -9.86 -1.39 -6.25
CA ASN A 85 -8.76 -1.07 -7.16
C ASN A 85 -8.40 0.42 -7.20
N ILE A 86 -9.29 1.32 -6.75
CA ILE A 86 -8.96 2.74 -6.53
C ILE A 86 -7.81 2.77 -5.52
N PHE A 87 -6.66 3.29 -5.93
CA PHE A 87 -5.42 3.13 -5.17
C PHE A 87 -5.50 3.72 -3.77
N ARG A 88 -6.21 4.84 -3.61
CA ARG A 88 -6.47 5.44 -2.30
C ARG A 88 -7.18 4.47 -1.35
N GLN A 89 -8.08 3.62 -1.84
CA GLN A 89 -8.74 2.58 -1.05
C GLN A 89 -7.76 1.45 -0.71
N ALA A 90 -6.95 0.99 -1.68
CA ALA A 90 -5.87 0.04 -1.41
C ALA A 90 -4.92 0.55 -0.30
N CYS A 91 -4.57 1.84 -0.31
CA CYS A 91 -3.78 2.49 0.74
C CYS A 91 -4.47 2.49 2.12
N LEU A 92 -5.79 2.65 2.18
CA LEU A 92 -6.53 2.51 3.45
C LEU A 92 -6.44 1.08 3.98
N GLY A 93 -6.54 0.08 3.10
CA GLY A 93 -6.33 -1.33 3.45
C GLY A 93 -4.93 -1.58 4.02
N LEU A 94 -3.89 -1.06 3.34
CA LEU A 94 -2.51 -1.12 3.83
C LEU A 94 -2.33 -0.45 5.20
N ALA A 95 -2.91 0.73 5.39
CA ALA A 95 -2.83 1.43 6.68
C ALA A 95 -3.45 0.60 7.81
N ASN A 96 -4.57 -0.10 7.54
CA ASN A 96 -5.18 -1.00 8.52
C ASN A 96 -4.30 -2.22 8.81
N ILE A 97 -3.70 -2.85 7.79
CA ILE A 97 -2.74 -3.94 7.97
C ILE A 97 -1.56 -3.51 8.84
N TYR A 98 -0.96 -2.34 8.55
CA TYR A 98 0.17 -1.82 9.32
C TYR A 98 -0.21 -1.44 10.76
N LYS A 99 -1.45 -1.00 11.03
CA LYS A 99 -1.94 -0.83 12.42
C LYS A 99 -1.93 -2.16 13.19
N TYR A 100 -2.28 -3.27 12.55
CA TYR A 100 -2.18 -4.59 13.18
C TYR A 100 -0.73 -4.98 13.46
N PHE A 101 0.18 -4.81 12.51
CA PHE A 101 1.60 -5.04 12.75
C PHE A 101 2.13 -4.19 13.90
N ARG A 102 1.80 -2.89 13.92
CA ARG A 102 2.16 -1.98 15.00
C ARG A 102 1.68 -2.50 16.36
N LYS A 103 0.43 -2.94 16.45
CA LYS A 103 -0.12 -3.54 17.67
C LYS A 103 0.64 -4.80 18.07
N GLN A 104 1.03 -5.64 17.12
CA GLN A 104 1.82 -6.85 17.40
C GLN A 104 3.21 -6.48 17.94
N LYS A 105 3.88 -5.50 17.32
CA LYS A 105 5.17 -4.95 17.77
C LYS A 105 5.10 -4.40 19.19
N LEU A 106 4.15 -3.51 19.46
CA LEU A 106 3.96 -2.88 20.78
C LEU A 106 3.66 -3.90 21.89
N ASN A 107 3.05 -5.03 21.54
CA ASN A 107 2.75 -6.12 22.47
C ASN A 107 3.80 -7.24 22.48
N ASN A 108 4.95 -7.05 21.81
CA ASN A 108 6.00 -8.06 21.65
C ASN A 108 5.50 -9.41 21.11
N LYS A 109 4.51 -9.37 20.20
CA LYS A 109 3.98 -10.56 19.51
C LYS A 109 4.69 -10.74 18.16
N PRO A 110 4.85 -11.99 17.70
CA PRO A 110 5.38 -12.25 16.37
C PRO A 110 4.47 -11.65 15.30
N TYR A 111 5.07 -11.12 14.23
CA TYR A 111 4.32 -10.62 13.09
C TYR A 111 3.54 -11.74 12.40
N LYS A 112 2.26 -11.47 12.16
CA LYS A 112 1.34 -12.27 11.36
C LYS A 112 0.50 -11.31 10.54
N LEU A 113 0.41 -11.58 9.24
CA LEU A 113 -0.47 -10.84 8.35
C LEU A 113 -1.93 -11.05 8.79
N ILE A 114 -2.64 -9.94 9.00
CA ILE A 114 -4.08 -9.91 9.27
C ILE A 114 -4.67 -8.95 8.25
N THR A 115 -5.40 -9.48 7.27
CA THR A 115 -6.09 -8.70 6.23
C THR A 115 -7.54 -8.38 6.61
N THR A 116 -8.05 -8.95 7.70
CA THR A 116 -9.40 -8.66 8.21
C THR A 116 -9.53 -7.17 8.54
N GLY A 117 -10.42 -6.46 7.84
CA GLY A 117 -10.59 -4.99 7.93
C GLY A 117 -9.69 -4.17 7.00
N ALA A 118 -8.85 -4.82 6.19
CA ALA A 118 -8.22 -4.23 5.01
C ALA A 118 -9.17 -4.26 3.80
N ASP A 119 -10.03 -5.29 3.75
CA ASP A 119 -11.17 -5.37 2.84
C ASP A 119 -12.26 -4.45 3.41
N LEU A 120 -12.38 -3.25 2.84
CA LEU A 120 -13.09 -2.08 3.39
C LEU A 120 -14.64 -2.22 3.44
N ALA A 121 -15.18 -3.43 3.57
CA ALA A 121 -16.62 -3.68 3.62
C ALA A 121 -17.31 -3.23 4.93
N ASP A 122 -16.53 -2.78 5.93
CA ASP A 122 -17.00 -2.45 7.29
C ASP A 122 -16.82 -0.96 7.69
N TRP A 123 -16.80 -0.02 6.74
CA TRP A 123 -16.81 1.43 7.02
C TRP A 123 -18.08 2.13 6.53
#